data_AF-A0A4P9Y0L1-F1
#
_entry.id   AF-A0A4P9Y0L1-F1
#
_cell.length_a   1.000
_cell.length_b   1.000
_cell.length_c   1.000
_cell.angle_alpha   90.00
_cell.angle_beta   90.00
_cell.angle_gamma   90.00
#
_symmetry.space_group_name_H-M   'P 1'
#
loop_
_entity.id
_entity.type
_entity.pdbx_description
1 polymer ?
#
loop_
_entity_poly.entity_id
_entity_poly.type
_entity_poly.pdbx_seq_one_letter_code
_entity_poly.pdbx_strand_id
1 'polypeptide(L)'
;TKDDFEPIRMTRTLLEKWINMPYFNKVATGAYLRNNIGPNAETGESVYRLVRIEEVFETTKAYPLGNTMTNKGAICSHGGSKKKFTFAFASNGPLRTREVERLIKVCKADKVDVPTRAELQRKKMEFD
;
A
#
# COMPACT_ATOMS: atom_id res chain seq x y z
N THR A 1 -7.62 4.16 13.35
CA THR A 1 -8.78 4.63 12.55
C THR A 1 -8.29 5.02 11.18
N LYS A 2 -9.16 5.41 10.24
CA LYS A 2 -8.73 5.88 8.91
C LYS A 2 -7.66 6.98 9.00
N ASP A 3 -7.84 7.93 9.92
CA ASP A 3 -6.95 9.08 10.08
C ASP A 3 -5.56 8.70 10.57
N ASP A 4 -5.41 7.54 11.22
CA ASP A 4 -4.10 7.01 11.62
C ASP A 4 -3.29 6.45 10.42
N PHE A 5 -3.98 6.01 9.35
CA PHE A 5 -3.34 5.40 8.17
C PHE A 5 -3.11 6.39 7.02
N GLU A 6 -3.96 7.41 6.90
CA GLU A 6 -3.89 8.38 5.80
C GLU A 6 -2.51 9.06 5.69
N PRO A 7 -1.84 9.49 6.78
CA PRO A 7 -0.52 10.13 6.70
C PRO A 7 0.61 9.22 6.21
N ILE A 8 0.49 7.91 6.41
CA ILE A 8 1.50 6.91 6.02
C ILE A 8 1.11 6.17 4.74
N ARG A 9 0.07 6.64 4.04
CA ARG A 9 -0.37 6.08 2.77
C ARG A 9 0.43 6.69 1.63
N MET A 10 1.03 5.84 0.81
CA MET A 10 1.63 6.27 -0.44
C MET A 10 0.58 6.32 -1.55
N THR A 11 0.32 7.51 -2.07
CA THR A 11 -0.51 7.72 -3.26
C THR A 11 0.29 7.39 -4.52
N ARG A 12 -0.38 7.17 -5.65
CA ARG A 12 0.30 6.97 -6.94
C ARG A 12 1.17 8.18 -7.30
N THR A 13 0.69 9.39 -7.03
CA THR A 13 1.43 10.63 -7.26
C THR A 13 2.65 10.77 -6.34
N LEU A 14 2.56 10.33 -5.09
CA LEU A 14 3.72 10.31 -4.17
C LEU A 14 4.76 9.28 -4.65
N LEU A 15 4.29 8.09 -5.04
CA LEU A 15 5.15 7.04 -5.59
C LEU A 15 5.88 7.55 -6.83
N GLU A 16 5.19 8.14 -7.80
CA GLU A 16 5.79 8.72 -9.00
C GLU A 16 6.93 9.71 -8.68
N LYS A 17 6.75 10.55 -7.66
CA LYS A 17 7.78 11.51 -7.22
C LYS A 17 8.97 10.84 -6.54
N TRP A 18 8.72 9.80 -5.72
CA TRP A 18 9.72 9.27 -4.79
C TRP A 18 10.38 7.97 -5.27
N ILE A 19 9.84 7.30 -6.30
CA ILE A 19 10.25 5.95 -6.74
C ILE A 19 11.75 5.82 -7.07
N ASN A 20 12.34 6.92 -7.58
CA ASN A 20 13.74 7.00 -7.99
C ASN A 20 14.67 7.54 -6.88
N MET A 21 14.14 7.86 -5.70
CA MET A 21 14.96 8.32 -4.58
C MET A 21 15.79 7.15 -4.03
N PRO A 22 17.08 7.35 -3.66
CA PRO A 22 17.94 6.28 -3.15
C PRO A 22 17.37 5.55 -1.92
N TYR A 23 16.65 6.28 -1.08
CA TYR A 23 16.04 5.78 0.16
C TYR A 23 14.58 5.33 -0.01
N PHE A 24 14.06 5.28 -1.25
CA PHE A 24 12.67 4.89 -1.51
C PHE A 24 12.31 3.56 -0.87
N ASN A 25 13.13 2.52 -1.04
CA ASN A 25 12.81 1.18 -0.54
C ASN A 25 12.68 1.17 0.99
N LYS A 26 13.55 1.91 1.69
CA LYS A 26 13.51 2.05 3.15
C LYS A 26 12.23 2.76 3.59
N VAL A 27 11.91 3.90 2.97
CA VAL A 27 10.74 4.71 3.33
C VAL A 27 9.42 4.03 2.94
N ALA A 28 9.37 3.35 1.80
CA ALA A 28 8.18 2.63 1.36
C ALA A 28 7.89 1.40 2.21
N THR A 29 8.91 0.70 2.70
CA THR A 29 8.72 -0.49 3.54
C THR A 29 8.02 -0.13 4.85
N GLY A 30 6.93 -0.84 5.16
CA GLY A 30 6.06 -0.55 6.30
C GLY A 30 5.02 0.55 6.07
N ALA A 31 5.07 1.26 4.94
CA ALA A 31 4.00 2.17 4.53
C ALA A 31 2.80 1.42 3.96
N TYR A 32 1.71 2.14 3.70
CA TYR A 32 0.47 1.55 3.22
C TYR A 32 0.09 2.01 1.82
N LEU A 33 -0.54 1.13 1.05
CA LEU A 33 -1.10 1.41 -0.27
C LEU A 33 -2.59 1.15 -0.28
N ARG A 34 -3.33 2.03 -0.95
CA ARG A 34 -4.69 1.72 -1.40
C ARG A 34 -4.59 1.05 -2.76
N ASN A 35 -4.60 -0.28 -2.77
CA ASN A 35 -4.32 -1.07 -3.95
C ASN A 35 -5.60 -1.57 -4.61
N ASN A 36 -5.75 -1.38 -5.92
CA ASN A 36 -6.82 -2.00 -6.70
C ASN A 36 -6.50 -3.49 -6.87
N ILE A 37 -7.43 -4.36 -6.45
CA ILE A 37 -7.28 -5.82 -6.54
C ILE A 37 -8.13 -6.46 -7.64
N GLY A 38 -8.74 -5.63 -8.49
CA GLY A 38 -9.65 -6.05 -9.55
C GLY A 38 -11.13 -5.87 -9.20
N PRO A 39 -12.03 -6.19 -10.14
CA PRO A 39 -13.46 -6.07 -9.96
C PRO A 39 -14.00 -7.14 -9.01
N ASN A 40 -15.07 -6.82 -8.28
CA ASN A 40 -15.90 -7.80 -7.60
C ASN A 40 -16.58 -8.69 -8.65
N ALA A 41 -16.53 -10.01 -8.46
CA ALA A 41 -17.12 -10.97 -9.39
C ALA A 41 -18.65 -10.82 -9.52
N GLU A 42 -19.34 -10.39 -8.46
CA GLU A 42 -20.80 -10.28 -8.45
C GLU A 42 -21.28 -8.91 -8.96
N THR A 43 -20.65 -7.83 -8.51
CA THR A 43 -21.10 -6.46 -8.81
C THR A 43 -20.34 -5.80 -9.96
N GLY A 44 -19.22 -6.36 -10.39
CA GLY A 44 -18.32 -5.75 -11.38
C GLY A 44 -17.53 -4.53 -10.88
N GLU A 45 -17.83 -4.02 -9.68
CA GLU A 45 -17.19 -2.82 -9.15
C GLU A 45 -15.73 -3.05 -8.76
N SER A 46 -14.85 -2.09 -9.06
CA SER A 46 -13.45 -2.14 -8.64
C SER A 46 -13.30 -2.20 -7.12
N VAL A 47 -12.62 -3.22 -6.62
CA VAL A 47 -12.36 -3.42 -5.20
C VAL A 47 -10.97 -2.91 -4.85
N TYR A 48 -10.92 -2.09 -3.81
CA TYR A 48 -9.68 -1.55 -3.26
C TYR A 48 -9.43 -2.14 -1.88
N ARG A 49 -8.17 -2.44 -1.58
CA ARG A 49 -7.74 -2.88 -0.25
C ARG A 49 -6.61 -2.00 0.25
N LEU A 50 -6.63 -1.74 1.55
CA LEU A 50 -5.48 -1.21 2.25
C LEU A 50 -4.48 -2.36 2.47
N VAL A 51 -3.27 -2.21 1.95
CA VAL A 51 -2.21 -3.21 2.03
C VAL A 51 -0.94 -2.57 2.59
N ARG A 52 -0.18 -3.32 3.40
CA ARG A 52 1.12 -2.88 3.92
C ARG A 52 2.21 -3.32 2.97
N ILE A 53 3.18 -2.45 2.68
CA ILE A 53 4.37 -2.81 1.91
C ILE A 53 5.32 -3.56 2.84
N GLU A 54 5.60 -4.82 2.54
CA GLU A 54 6.55 -5.64 3.30
C GLU A 54 7.96 -5.51 2.72
N GLU A 55 8.07 -5.44 1.40
CA GLU A 55 9.35 -5.41 0.69
C GLU A 55 9.16 -4.76 -0.69
N VAL A 56 10.16 -4.01 -1.15
CA VAL A 56 10.24 -3.51 -2.52
C VAL A 56 11.21 -4.39 -3.31
N PHE A 57 10.79 -4.88 -4.46
CA PHE A 57 11.59 -5.73 -5.34
C PHE A 57 11.67 -5.13 -6.76
N GLU A 58 12.55 -5.67 -7.59
CA GLU A 58 12.66 -5.27 -8.99
C GLU A 58 12.07 -6.33 -9.94
N THR A 59 11.26 -5.89 -10.90
CA THR A 59 10.71 -6.67 -12.00
C THR A 59 11.69 -6.73 -13.15
N THR A 60 11.57 -7.75 -13.99
CA THR A 60 12.38 -7.91 -15.19
C THR A 60 12.05 -6.87 -16.27
N LYS A 61 10.80 -6.40 -16.31
CA LYS A 61 10.32 -5.39 -17.26
C LYS A 61 9.98 -4.09 -16.54
N ALA A 62 10.49 -2.98 -17.06
CA ALA A 62 10.07 -1.64 -16.66
C ALA A 62 8.65 -1.34 -17.18
N TYR A 63 7.91 -0.53 -16.42
CA TYR A 63 6.55 -0.11 -16.74
C TYR A 63 6.35 1.37 -16.41
N PRO A 64 5.38 2.05 -17.04
CA PRO A 64 5.10 3.45 -16.75
C PRO A 64 4.39 3.61 -15.40
N LEU A 65 4.88 4.55 -14.60
CA LEU A 65 4.26 5.03 -13.37
C LEU A 65 4.05 6.54 -13.49
N GLY A 66 2.95 6.94 -14.11
CA GLY A 66 2.72 8.36 -14.43
C GLY A 66 3.68 8.79 -15.54
N ASN A 67 4.48 9.82 -15.28
CA ASN A 67 5.48 10.36 -16.22
C ASN A 67 6.88 9.75 -16.07
N THR A 68 7.07 8.80 -15.15
CA THR A 68 8.35 8.09 -14.98
C THR A 68 8.23 6.61 -15.33
N MET A 69 9.36 5.99 -15.66
CA MET A 69 9.45 4.54 -15.88
C MET A 69 10.08 3.90 -14.64
N THR A 70 9.55 2.77 -14.21
CA THR A 70 10.10 2.03 -13.07
C THR A 70 10.03 0.53 -13.31
N ASN A 71 11.01 -0.20 -12.80
CA ASN A 71 10.96 -1.65 -12.67
C ASN A 71 10.68 -2.06 -11.21
N LYS A 72 10.32 -1.14 -10.32
CA LYS A 72 10.10 -1.49 -8.91
C LYS A 72 8.69 -2.03 -8.70
N GLY A 73 8.54 -3.06 -7.90
CA GLY A 73 7.28 -3.60 -7.39
C GLY A 73 7.33 -3.75 -5.88
N ALA A 74 6.22 -4.14 -5.28
CA ALA A 74 6.13 -4.38 -3.84
C ALA A 74 5.48 -5.73 -3.53
N ILE A 75 6.04 -6.43 -2.55
CA ILE A 75 5.34 -7.49 -1.84
C ILE A 75 4.49 -6.80 -0.79
N CYS A 76 3.18 -6.94 -0.91
CA CYS A 76 2.23 -6.32 0.01
C CYS A 76 1.47 -7.36 0.82
N SER A 77 1.20 -7.06 2.08
CA SER A 77 0.38 -7.89 2.97
C SER A 77 -1.00 -7.28 3.22
N HIS A 78 -1.98 -8.16 3.47
CA HIS A 78 -3.30 -7.83 3.95
C HIS A 78 -3.77 -8.94 4.90
N GLY A 79 -3.58 -8.74 6.20
CA GLY A 79 -3.62 -9.83 7.18
C GLY A 79 -2.47 -10.81 6.96
N GLY A 80 -2.75 -12.11 6.98
CA GLY A 80 -1.77 -13.17 6.73
C GLY A 80 -1.43 -13.36 5.25
N SER A 81 -2.22 -12.80 4.34
CA SER A 81 -2.00 -12.95 2.90
C SER A 81 -0.94 -11.98 2.37
N LYS A 82 0.05 -12.50 1.63
CA LYS A 82 1.05 -11.71 0.90
C LYS A 82 0.90 -11.89 -0.61
N LYS A 83 0.99 -10.79 -1.37
CA LYS A 83 0.94 -10.79 -2.84
C LYS A 83 1.89 -9.75 -3.43
N LYS A 84 2.43 -10.05 -4.62
CA LYS A 84 3.26 -9.12 -5.40
C LYS A 84 2.36 -8.20 -6.21
N PHE A 85 2.66 -6.91 -6.20
CA PHE A 85 2.00 -5.89 -7.01
C PHE A 85 3.00 -4.93 -7.63
N THR A 86 2.68 -4.41 -8.80
CA THR A 86 3.31 -3.20 -9.35
C THR A 86 2.64 -1.96 -8.76
N PHE A 87 3.38 -0.87 -8.61
CA PHE A 87 2.84 0.41 -8.11
C PHE A 87 1.79 1.04 -9.02
N ALA A 88 1.64 0.56 -10.27
CA ALA A 88 0.56 0.96 -11.17
C ALA A 88 -0.86 0.73 -10.60
N PHE A 89 -1.02 -0.25 -9.69
CA PHE A 89 -2.31 -0.55 -9.04
C PHE A 89 -2.62 0.36 -7.84
N ALA A 90 -1.69 1.23 -7.44
CA ALA A 90 -1.91 2.19 -6.37
C ALA A 90 -2.93 3.27 -6.78
N SER A 91 -3.86 3.57 -5.89
CA SER A 91 -4.88 4.59 -6.08
C SER A 91 -4.49 5.92 -5.45
N ASN A 92 -4.77 7.02 -6.15
CA ASN A 92 -4.73 8.38 -5.58
C ASN A 92 -5.94 8.69 -4.69
N GLY A 93 -7.10 8.10 -4.96
CA GLY A 93 -8.33 8.36 -4.21
C GLY A 93 -8.18 8.09 -2.70
N PRO A 94 -8.96 8.81 -1.86
CA PRO A 94 -8.84 8.76 -0.40
C PRO A 94 -9.15 7.38 0.16
N LEU A 95 -8.59 7.05 1.33
CA LEU A 95 -8.97 5.83 2.04
C LEU A 95 -10.44 5.91 2.45
N ARG A 96 -11.11 4.77 2.38
CA ARG A 96 -12.47 4.61 2.90
C ARG A 96 -12.42 3.86 4.22
N THR A 97 -13.28 4.23 5.17
CA THR A 97 -13.36 3.59 6.50
C THR A 97 -13.51 2.07 6.39
N ARG A 98 -14.38 1.62 5.46
CA ARG A 98 -14.59 0.19 5.15
C ARG A 98 -13.30 -0.56 4.78
N GLU A 99 -12.33 0.10 4.15
CA GLU A 99 -11.07 -0.53 3.71
C GLU A 99 -10.16 -0.79 4.92
N VAL A 100 -10.16 0.13 5.90
CA VAL A 100 -9.40 0.02 7.16
C VAL A 100 -10.06 -1.00 8.09
N GLU A 101 -11.38 -0.95 8.23
CA GLU A 101 -12.14 -1.94 9.01
C GLU A 101 -11.96 -3.35 8.46
N ARG A 102 -11.95 -3.51 7.14
CA ARG A 102 -11.65 -4.78 6.47
C ARG A 102 -10.26 -5.28 6.85
N LEU A 103 -9.23 -4.43 6.78
CA LEU A 103 -7.86 -4.80 7.16
C LEU A 103 -7.82 -5.30 8.61
N ILE A 104 -8.37 -4.52 9.56
CA ILE A 104 -8.39 -4.89 10.98
C ILE A 104 -9.12 -6.22 11.19
N LYS A 105 -10.27 -6.42 10.53
CA LYS A 105 -11.04 -7.66 10.61
C LYS A 105 -10.23 -8.86 10.12
N VAL A 106 -9.53 -8.72 8.99
CA VAL A 106 -8.71 -9.80 8.42
C VAL A 106 -7.50 -10.09 9.30
N CYS A 107 -6.77 -9.08 9.78
CA CYS A 107 -5.66 -9.28 10.72
C CYS A 107 -6.10 -10.08 11.96
N LYS A 108 -7.23 -9.71 12.57
CA LYS A 108 -7.79 -10.44 13.71
C LYS A 108 -8.15 -11.89 13.37
N ALA A 109 -8.79 -12.11 12.22
CA ALA A 109 -9.16 -13.46 11.77
C ALA A 109 -7.94 -14.35 11.49
N ASP A 110 -6.90 -13.76 10.88
CA ASP A 110 -5.67 -14.45 10.51
C ASP A 110 -4.68 -14.55 11.69
N LYS A 111 -5.04 -14.04 12.88
CA LYS A 111 -4.17 -13.95 14.07
C LYS A 111 -2.84 -13.25 13.79
N VAL A 112 -2.89 -12.21 12.96
CA VAL A 112 -1.77 -11.30 12.67
C VAL A 112 -1.98 -10.01 13.43
N ASP A 113 -0.90 -9.46 13.98
CA ASP A 113 -0.95 -8.22 14.71
C ASP A 113 -1.47 -7.07 13.85
N VAL A 114 -2.45 -6.36 14.40
CA VAL A 114 -2.91 -5.09 13.84
C VAL A 114 -1.87 -4.04 14.24
N PRO A 115 -1.42 -3.18 13.32
CA PRO A 115 -0.47 -2.13 13.65
C PRO A 115 -1.01 -1.23 14.77
N THR A 116 -0.16 -1.02 15.77
CA THR A 116 -0.45 -0.13 16.89
C THR A 116 -0.35 1.33 16.45
N ARG A 117 -1.05 2.23 17.13
CA ARG A 117 -0.94 3.68 16.85
C ARG A 117 0.50 4.20 16.98
N ALA A 118 1.28 3.68 17.91
CA ALA A 118 2.67 4.05 18.09
C ALA A 118 3.53 3.68 16.86
N GLU A 119 3.28 2.52 16.25
CA GLU A 119 3.98 2.13 15.01
C GLU A 119 3.58 3.02 13.83
N LEU A 120 2.29 3.35 13.71
CA LEU A 120 1.81 4.25 12.66
C LEU A 120 2.40 5.66 12.82
N GLN A 121 2.47 6.18 14.05
CA GLN A 121 3.09 7.48 14.34
C GLN A 121 4.60 7.48 14.06
N ARG A 122 5.32 6.44 14.47
CA ARG A 122 6.74 6.30 14.14
C ARG A 122 6.96 6.27 12.64
N LYS A 123 6.11 5.54 11.90
CA LYS A 123 6.20 5.50 10.44
C LYS A 123 5.91 6.86 9.81
N LYS A 124 4.96 7.62 10.36
CA LYS A 124 4.66 8.99 9.89
C LYS A 124 5.89 9.90 9.96
N MET A 125 6.70 9.81 11.01
CA MET A 125 7.93 10.60 11.15
C MET A 125 8.99 10.31 10.06
N GLU A 126 8.87 9.20 9.33
CA GLU A 126 9.76 8.90 8.19
C GLU A 126 9.27 9.53 6.87
N PHE A 127 8.03 10.04 6.84
CA PHE A 127 7.44 10.74 5.69
C PHE A 127 7.54 12.26 5.79
N ASP A 128 7.72 12.80 7.00
CA ASP A 128 7.93 14.22 7.30
C ASP A 128 9.43 14.58 7.14
#